data_AF-A0A7V3XND2-F1
#
_entry.id   AF-A0A7V3XND2-F1
#
_cell.length_a   1.000
_cell.length_b   1.000
_cell.length_c   1.000
_cell.angle_alpha   90.00
_cell.angle_beta   90.00
_cell.angle_gamma   90.00
#
_symmetry.space_group_name_H-M   'P 1'
#
loop_
_entity.id
_entity.type
_entity.pdbx_description
1 polymer ?
#
loop_
_entity_poly.entity_id
_entity_poly.type
_entity_poly.pdbx_seq_one_letter_code
_entity_poly.pdbx_strand_id
1 'polypeptide(L)'
;MARTRRGPVVWWTVVLAMTAGCAGTGGDGRGAATPGASHAVPDERPDYTGVPKWTPRTTQEARGEVRTRPDGERIQVRYKGWSTKDFSAFRTYAYDDTRPGLPVQKVTMPPGLAGDPREGRKLFLSRQIGPCTGCHLIPGDDVWPAGSVGPDLSTIGDRNLPDAYLYQQIHDIRTVFPQSAMPAWGTAGILKPEQIAHLVAFLQTLRGPLPPEKDPDRNPFTRKKPVGFGDNLDPTNNPAVLLAESAEGLWSAKGPAGKSCADCHRGGVEMAMRGVATRYPRYVKAYKRVMSIEDFLTVHAPETTGREMPAQSADNLDMTMLVKMQSNGMPVAVDLASPEARAALARGKASFLRRVGQRNHACADCHTPEKGANKFLGGRLLGDVGDGLTKHFPTWRTSQTQVWDMRKRMQWCMTPLGANMLPADAIEYAELELYLTSFDQGKPISVPGIRH
;
A
#
# COMPACT_ATOMS: atom_id res chain seq x y z
N MET A 1 10.63 -45.78 42.64
CA MET A 1 9.25 -45.83 43.18
C MET A 1 8.48 -44.62 42.68
N ALA A 2 7.37 -44.90 41.99
CA ALA A 2 6.24 -44.04 41.59
C ALA A 2 6.49 -42.61 41.04
N ARG A 3 6.39 -42.47 39.71
CA ARG A 3 5.92 -41.25 39.02
C ARG A 3 4.68 -41.63 38.20
N THR A 4 3.57 -40.93 38.40
CA THR A 4 2.35 -41.02 37.57
C THR A 4 2.01 -39.65 37.00
N ARG A 5 1.71 -39.60 35.69
CA ARG A 5 0.75 -38.71 35.01
C ARG A 5 0.75 -39.04 33.51
N ARG A 6 -0.32 -39.71 33.04
CA ARG A 6 -1.42 -39.22 32.19
C ARG A 6 -1.07 -39.10 30.69
N GLY A 7 -1.63 -40.03 29.91
CA GLY A 7 -1.62 -40.06 28.45
C GLY A 7 -2.85 -39.38 27.80
N PRO A 8 -2.93 -39.35 26.46
CA PRO A 8 -3.71 -38.40 25.69
C PRO A 8 -5.12 -38.89 25.33
N VAL A 9 -6.01 -37.93 25.07
CA VAL A 9 -7.41 -38.17 24.69
C VAL A 9 -7.58 -37.94 23.18
N VAL A 10 -8.11 -38.95 22.50
CA VAL A 10 -8.53 -38.98 21.10
C VAL A 10 -10.05 -38.77 21.05
N TRP A 11 -10.57 -37.93 20.16
CA TRP A 11 -12.00 -37.95 19.82
C TRP A 11 -12.23 -37.98 18.30
N TRP A 12 -13.18 -38.85 17.97
CA TRP A 12 -13.55 -39.35 16.66
C TRP A 12 -14.55 -38.45 15.92
N THR A 13 -14.48 -38.53 14.59
CA THR A 13 -15.48 -38.13 13.61
C THR A 13 -16.73 -39.02 13.70
N VAL A 14 -17.95 -38.44 13.66
CA VAL A 14 -19.16 -39.15 13.22
C VAL A 14 -20.07 -38.20 12.44
N VAL A 15 -20.43 -38.64 11.22
CA VAL A 15 -21.50 -38.15 10.35
C VAL A 15 -22.64 -39.16 10.44
N LEU A 16 -23.90 -38.75 10.65
CA LEU A 16 -25.04 -39.21 9.85
C LEU A 16 -26.34 -38.44 10.17
N ALA A 17 -27.15 -38.30 9.12
CA ALA A 17 -28.41 -37.60 8.98
C ALA A 17 -29.61 -38.28 9.66
N MET A 18 -30.68 -37.51 9.91
CA MET A 18 -32.08 -37.96 9.75
C MET A 18 -33.00 -36.81 9.35
N THR A 19 -33.92 -37.15 8.46
CA THR A 19 -34.89 -36.36 7.69
C THR A 19 -36.27 -36.31 8.33
N ALA A 20 -36.97 -35.18 8.18
CA ALA A 20 -38.43 -35.04 8.01
C ALA A 20 -38.68 -33.62 7.47
N GLY A 21 -39.43 -33.32 6.42
CA GLY A 21 -40.54 -34.02 5.78
C GLY A 21 -41.79 -33.14 5.87
N CYS A 22 -42.00 -32.25 4.89
CA CYS A 22 -43.32 -31.67 4.57
C CYS A 22 -43.37 -31.38 3.07
N ALA A 23 -44.30 -32.04 2.39
CA ALA A 23 -44.54 -31.99 0.96
C ALA A 23 -45.61 -30.93 0.62
N GLY A 24 -45.51 -30.36 -0.58
CA GLY A 24 -46.50 -29.42 -1.13
C GLY A 24 -46.27 -29.10 -2.61
N THR A 25 -46.69 -30.05 -3.46
CA THR A 25 -47.21 -29.91 -4.83
C THR A 25 -46.38 -29.26 -5.95
N GLY A 26 -46.15 -30.07 -7.00
CA GLY A 26 -45.48 -29.77 -8.26
C GLY A 26 -46.11 -28.71 -9.15
N GLY A 27 -45.26 -28.19 -10.03
CA GLY A 27 -45.59 -27.34 -11.17
C GLY A 27 -44.35 -27.18 -12.05
N ASP A 28 -44.28 -27.97 -13.12
CA ASP A 28 -43.23 -27.89 -14.15
C ASP A 28 -43.25 -26.51 -14.83
N GLY A 29 -42.09 -25.86 -14.88
CA GLY A 29 -41.92 -24.58 -15.56
C GLY A 29 -40.46 -24.33 -15.90
N ARG A 30 -40.05 -24.70 -17.12
CA ARG A 30 -38.79 -24.25 -17.72
C ARG A 30 -38.84 -22.72 -17.83
N GLY A 31 -38.00 -22.02 -17.07
CA GLY A 31 -37.84 -20.57 -17.13
C GLY A 31 -36.37 -20.20 -17.02
N ALA A 32 -35.84 -19.61 -18.08
CA ALA A 32 -34.45 -19.22 -18.24
C ALA A 32 -33.95 -18.29 -17.12
N ALA A 33 -32.72 -18.53 -16.68
CA ALA A 33 -32.01 -17.72 -15.71
C ALA A 33 -31.87 -16.27 -16.20
N THR A 34 -32.46 -15.33 -15.48
CA THR A 34 -32.15 -13.90 -15.56
C THR A 34 -30.71 -13.65 -15.07
N PRO A 35 -29.88 -12.85 -15.77
CA PRO A 35 -28.54 -12.53 -15.29
C PRO A 35 -28.65 -11.72 -13.99
N GLY A 36 -27.98 -12.20 -12.96
CA GLY A 36 -27.95 -11.59 -11.64
C GLY A 36 -27.52 -10.12 -11.70
N ALA A 37 -28.32 -9.29 -11.05
CA ALA A 37 -28.01 -7.90 -10.79
C ALA A 37 -26.61 -7.78 -10.16
N SER A 38 -25.78 -6.92 -10.73
CA SER A 38 -24.52 -6.51 -10.12
C SER A 38 -24.81 -5.91 -8.75
N HIS A 39 -24.42 -6.60 -7.68
CA HIS A 39 -24.33 -5.98 -6.36
C HIS A 39 -23.13 -5.01 -6.38
N ALA A 40 -23.36 -3.82 -6.92
CA ALA A 40 -22.58 -2.66 -6.54
C ALA A 40 -22.81 -2.45 -5.04
N VAL A 41 -21.78 -2.67 -4.23
CA VAL A 41 -21.78 -2.21 -2.84
C VAL A 41 -22.00 -0.70 -2.89
N PRO A 42 -23.00 -0.14 -2.18
CA PRO A 42 -23.21 1.30 -2.16
C PRO A 42 -21.91 2.03 -1.79
N ASP A 43 -21.56 3.05 -2.56
CA ASP A 43 -20.52 4.04 -2.21
C ASP A 43 -21.07 4.89 -1.05
N GLU A 44 -21.26 4.29 0.13
CA GLU A 44 -21.44 5.04 1.37
C GLU A 44 -20.11 5.73 1.66
N ARG A 45 -19.93 6.88 1.01
CA ARG A 45 -18.82 7.77 1.32
C ARG A 45 -18.88 8.08 2.81
N PRO A 46 -17.78 7.83 3.54
CA PRO A 46 -17.73 8.17 4.94
C PRO A 46 -18.06 9.64 5.16
N ASP A 47 -18.56 9.94 6.35
CA ASP A 47 -18.76 11.32 6.76
C ASP A 47 -17.42 12.01 6.99
N TYR A 48 -17.17 13.03 6.17
CA TYR A 48 -16.01 13.93 6.28
C TYR A 48 -16.35 15.22 7.03
N THR A 49 -17.61 15.43 7.43
CA THR A 49 -18.00 16.58 8.23
C THR A 49 -17.29 16.56 9.58
N GLY A 50 -16.90 17.73 10.06
CA GLY A 50 -16.18 17.86 11.33
C GLY A 50 -14.69 17.47 11.30
N VAL A 51 -14.15 16.98 10.17
CA VAL A 51 -12.70 16.82 10.01
C VAL A 51 -12.06 18.22 10.04
N PRO A 52 -11.13 18.51 10.98
CA PRO A 52 -10.55 19.84 11.10
C PRO A 52 -9.63 20.15 9.93
N LYS A 53 -9.48 21.42 9.58
CA LYS A 53 -8.39 21.85 8.69
C LYS A 53 -7.05 21.74 9.43
N TRP A 54 -6.01 21.30 8.73
CA TRP A 54 -4.66 21.18 9.28
C TRP A 54 -3.66 21.98 8.47
N THR A 55 -2.84 22.78 9.16
CA THR A 55 -1.69 23.44 8.53
C THR A 55 -0.48 22.52 8.64
N PRO A 56 0.12 22.08 7.52
CA PRO A 56 1.24 21.15 7.55
C PRO A 56 2.43 21.66 8.38
N ARG A 57 2.95 20.80 9.25
CA ARG A 57 4.15 20.99 10.08
C ARG A 57 5.22 19.97 9.69
N THR A 58 5.59 19.97 8.43
CA THR A 58 6.48 18.98 7.83
C THR A 58 7.73 19.62 7.23
N THR A 59 8.76 18.81 6.95
CA THR A 59 9.88 19.22 6.11
C THR A 59 9.40 19.66 4.72
N GLN A 60 10.16 20.50 4.02
CA GLN A 60 9.72 21.08 2.75
C GLN A 60 9.32 20.03 1.71
N GLU A 61 10.12 18.97 1.61
CA GLU A 61 9.92 17.85 0.68
C GLU A 61 8.67 17.04 1.03
N ALA A 62 8.25 17.06 2.29
CA ALA A 62 7.13 16.27 2.81
C ALA A 62 5.78 16.99 2.73
N ARG A 63 5.71 18.22 2.20
CA ARG A 63 4.48 19.03 2.14
C ARG A 63 3.53 18.66 1.01
N GLY A 64 3.98 17.92 0.01
CA GLY A 64 3.15 17.58 -1.16
C GLY A 64 2.85 18.76 -2.08
N GLU A 65 3.57 19.88 -1.96
CA GLU A 65 3.36 21.11 -2.73
C GLU A 65 3.53 20.89 -4.24
N VAL A 66 2.70 21.54 -5.04
CA VAL A 66 2.90 21.70 -6.49
C VAL A 66 3.43 23.11 -6.74
N ARG A 67 4.49 23.23 -7.52
CA ARG A 67 5.13 24.50 -7.89
C ARG A 67 5.15 24.65 -9.41
N THR A 68 5.01 25.89 -9.85
CA THR A 68 5.23 26.27 -11.25
C THR A 68 6.65 26.81 -11.37
N ARG A 69 7.44 26.23 -12.28
CA ARG A 69 8.80 26.68 -12.61
C ARG A 69 8.74 27.94 -13.47
N PRO A 70 9.85 28.69 -13.61
CA PRO A 70 9.92 29.88 -14.45
C PRO A 70 9.53 29.66 -15.92
N ASP A 71 9.71 28.44 -16.43
CA ASP A 71 9.32 28.02 -17.79
C ASP A 71 7.82 27.68 -17.93
N GLY A 72 7.05 27.80 -16.85
CA GLY A 72 5.62 27.45 -16.80
C GLY A 72 5.34 25.98 -16.52
N GLU A 73 6.36 25.11 -16.42
CA GLU A 73 6.18 23.71 -16.09
C GLU A 73 5.70 23.56 -14.63
N ARG A 74 4.59 22.84 -14.45
CA ARG A 74 4.13 22.45 -13.11
C ARG A 74 4.80 21.15 -12.68
N ILE A 75 5.34 21.16 -11.47
CA ILE A 75 5.97 20.00 -10.83
C ILE A 75 5.42 19.79 -9.42
N GLN A 76 5.32 18.54 -8.97
CA GLN A 76 5.17 18.27 -7.54
C GLN A 76 6.55 18.22 -6.89
N VAL A 77 6.72 19.01 -5.83
CA VAL A 77 7.89 18.96 -4.95
C VAL A 77 7.85 17.65 -4.16
N ARG A 78 8.92 16.86 -4.27
CA ARG A 78 9.08 15.59 -3.57
C ARG A 78 10.52 15.45 -3.06
N TYR A 79 10.81 14.38 -2.35
CA TYR A 79 12.17 14.03 -1.91
C TYR A 79 13.12 13.90 -3.10
N LYS A 80 14.40 14.19 -2.84
CA LYS A 80 15.48 14.01 -3.81
C LYS A 80 15.44 12.61 -4.44
N GLY A 81 15.55 12.56 -5.77
CA GLY A 81 15.56 11.31 -6.55
C GLY A 81 14.17 10.73 -6.87
N TRP A 82 13.10 11.32 -6.34
CA TRP A 82 11.73 10.93 -6.71
C TRP A 82 11.31 11.68 -7.98
N SER A 83 10.36 11.12 -8.73
CA SER A 83 9.77 11.82 -9.88
C SER A 83 9.22 13.18 -9.43
N THR A 84 9.35 14.22 -10.24
CA THR A 84 8.76 15.54 -9.99
C THR A 84 7.49 15.79 -10.82
N LYS A 85 7.04 14.80 -11.61
CA LYS A 85 5.87 14.94 -12.47
C LYS A 85 4.64 15.35 -11.68
N ASP A 86 3.92 16.36 -12.19
CA ASP A 86 2.64 16.80 -11.65
C ASP A 86 1.50 15.89 -12.17
N PHE A 87 0.70 15.38 -11.25
CA PHE A 87 -0.49 14.57 -11.52
C PHE A 87 -1.78 15.28 -11.08
N SER A 88 -1.81 16.61 -11.09
CA SER A 88 -2.99 17.43 -10.74
C SER A 88 -4.20 17.21 -11.65
N ALA A 89 -4.07 16.48 -12.76
CA ALA A 89 -5.21 16.02 -13.55
C ALA A 89 -5.97 14.85 -12.91
N PHE A 90 -5.34 14.10 -12.00
CA PHE A 90 -5.90 12.87 -11.42
C PHE A 90 -6.21 13.03 -9.94
N ARG A 91 -7.31 12.43 -9.51
CA ARG A 91 -7.72 12.44 -8.11
C ARG A 91 -6.66 11.83 -7.19
N THR A 92 -6.64 12.32 -5.97
CA THR A 92 -5.76 11.96 -4.86
C THR A 92 -6.57 11.35 -3.71
N TYR A 93 -5.91 11.16 -2.56
CA TYR A 93 -6.54 10.72 -1.33
C TYR A 93 -7.12 11.87 -0.49
N ALA A 94 -6.91 13.14 -0.87
CA ALA A 94 -7.46 14.25 -0.10
C ALA A 94 -8.98 14.15 0.00
N TYR A 95 -9.53 14.40 1.18
CA TYR A 95 -10.97 14.21 1.43
C TYR A 95 -11.84 15.23 0.70
N ASP A 96 -11.31 16.41 0.41
CA ASP A 96 -11.97 17.45 -0.38
C ASP A 96 -11.78 17.28 -1.90
N ASP A 97 -11.11 16.21 -2.34
CA ASP A 97 -10.87 15.94 -3.75
C ASP A 97 -12.10 15.35 -4.45
N THR A 98 -12.85 16.24 -5.10
CA THR A 98 -14.09 15.92 -5.82
C THR A 98 -13.86 15.42 -7.25
N ARG A 99 -12.62 15.34 -7.74
CA ARG A 99 -12.34 14.87 -9.10
C ARG A 99 -12.86 13.44 -9.29
N PRO A 100 -13.51 13.15 -10.43
CA PRO A 100 -13.99 11.80 -10.71
C PRO A 100 -12.82 10.82 -10.85
N GLY A 101 -13.11 9.53 -10.64
CA GLY A 101 -12.19 8.48 -11.07
C GLY A 101 -12.09 8.43 -12.59
N LEU A 102 -11.11 7.68 -13.11
CA LEU A 102 -11.03 7.48 -14.56
C LEU A 102 -12.32 6.81 -15.07
N PRO A 103 -12.98 7.38 -16.10
CA PRO A 103 -14.19 6.79 -16.66
C PRO A 103 -13.88 5.40 -17.20
N VAL A 104 -14.88 4.53 -17.29
CA VAL A 104 -14.72 3.23 -17.97
C VAL A 104 -15.05 3.43 -19.45
N GLN A 105 -14.14 3.05 -20.35
CA GLN A 105 -14.30 3.27 -21.79
C GLN A 105 -14.37 1.94 -22.56
N LYS A 106 -15.49 1.75 -23.28
CA LYS A 106 -15.60 0.72 -24.32
C LYS A 106 -15.20 1.35 -25.66
N VAL A 107 -14.24 0.74 -26.33
CA VAL A 107 -13.67 1.21 -27.59
C VAL A 107 -13.66 0.11 -28.64
N THR A 108 -13.51 0.52 -29.90
CA THR A 108 -13.24 -0.39 -31.01
C THR A 108 -11.81 -0.15 -31.45
N MET A 109 -11.07 -1.24 -31.72
CA MET A 109 -9.75 -1.13 -32.33
C MET A 109 -9.88 -0.42 -33.70
N PRO A 110 -9.12 0.66 -33.96
CA PRO A 110 -9.23 1.39 -35.22
C PRO A 110 -9.03 0.45 -36.44
N PRO A 111 -9.91 0.49 -37.46
CA PRO A 111 -9.77 -0.33 -38.66
C PRO A 111 -8.43 -0.10 -39.36
N GLY A 112 -7.76 -1.17 -39.80
CA GLY A 112 -6.49 -1.08 -40.50
C GLY A 112 -5.27 -0.74 -39.63
N LEU A 113 -5.45 -0.58 -38.32
CA LEU A 113 -4.34 -0.35 -37.39
C LEU A 113 -3.54 -1.65 -37.18
N ALA A 114 -2.45 -1.80 -37.93
CA ALA A 114 -1.53 -2.92 -37.78
C ALA A 114 -0.48 -2.64 -36.69
N GLY A 115 -0.25 -3.61 -35.81
CA GLY A 115 0.82 -3.56 -34.83
C GLY A 115 2.14 -4.18 -35.32
N ASP A 116 3.27 -3.73 -34.79
CA ASP A 116 4.58 -4.38 -34.95
C ASP A 116 4.94 -5.15 -33.68
N PRO A 117 5.07 -6.50 -33.74
CA PRO A 117 5.46 -7.32 -32.58
C PRO A 117 6.80 -6.95 -31.93
N ARG A 118 7.77 -6.43 -32.70
CA ARG A 118 9.08 -6.03 -32.18
C ARG A 118 8.95 -4.77 -31.33
N GLU A 119 8.21 -3.79 -31.81
CA GLU A 119 7.88 -2.59 -31.04
C GLU A 119 6.99 -2.93 -29.83
N GLY A 120 6.07 -3.89 -29.99
CA GLY A 120 5.27 -4.42 -28.89
C GLY A 120 6.12 -5.04 -27.79
N ARG A 121 7.12 -5.87 -28.13
CA ARG A 121 8.05 -6.41 -27.14
C ARG A 121 8.83 -5.31 -26.42
N LYS A 122 9.40 -4.34 -27.16
CA LYS A 122 10.13 -3.21 -26.56
C LYS A 122 9.26 -2.44 -25.57
N LEU A 123 8.00 -2.17 -25.94
CA LEU A 123 7.03 -1.51 -25.07
C LEU A 123 6.72 -2.36 -23.83
N PHE A 124 6.50 -3.67 -23.99
CA PHE A 124 6.18 -4.59 -22.89
C PHE A 124 7.32 -4.67 -21.85
N LEU A 125 8.57 -4.58 -22.29
CA LEU A 125 9.77 -4.58 -21.45
C LEU A 125 10.11 -3.19 -20.89
N SER A 126 9.45 -2.13 -21.36
CA SER A 126 9.79 -0.75 -20.99
C SER A 126 9.40 -0.43 -19.54
N ARG A 127 10.41 -0.17 -18.71
CA ARG A 127 10.19 0.28 -17.32
C ARG A 127 9.62 1.69 -17.20
N GLN A 128 9.68 2.49 -18.26
CA GLN A 128 9.27 3.90 -18.24
C GLN A 128 7.79 4.11 -18.61
N ILE A 129 7.29 3.37 -19.60
CA ILE A 129 5.96 3.62 -20.17
C ILE A 129 4.97 2.54 -19.74
N GLY A 130 5.32 1.27 -19.90
CA GLY A 130 4.46 0.13 -19.59
C GLY A 130 5.27 -1.01 -18.98
N PRO A 131 5.53 -0.99 -17.65
CA PRO A 131 6.29 -2.06 -16.97
C PRO A 131 5.45 -3.34 -16.86
N CYS A 132 5.00 -3.89 -17.98
CA CYS A 132 4.11 -5.05 -18.07
C CYS A 132 4.76 -6.28 -17.44
N THR A 133 6.08 -6.44 -17.61
CA THR A 133 6.87 -7.49 -16.93
C THR A 133 6.86 -7.37 -15.41
N GLY A 134 6.58 -6.18 -14.86
CA GLY A 134 6.38 -6.00 -13.44
C GLY A 134 5.16 -6.78 -12.91
N CYS A 135 4.16 -7.04 -13.75
CA CYS A 135 2.97 -7.80 -13.34
C CYS A 135 2.88 -9.18 -14.01
N HIS A 136 3.36 -9.31 -15.25
CA HIS A 136 3.15 -10.46 -16.10
C HIS A 136 4.45 -11.18 -16.41
N LEU A 137 4.37 -12.51 -16.49
CA LEU A 137 5.41 -13.35 -17.06
C LEU A 137 5.20 -13.49 -18.57
N ILE A 138 6.31 -13.47 -19.32
CA ILE A 138 6.42 -13.81 -20.74
C ILE A 138 7.76 -14.54 -20.98
N PRO A 139 7.97 -15.22 -22.12
CA PRO A 139 9.22 -15.90 -22.41
C PRO A 139 10.37 -14.91 -22.70
N GLY A 140 11.59 -15.33 -22.36
CA GLY A 140 12.83 -14.64 -22.69
C GLY A 140 13.75 -14.40 -21.50
N ASP A 141 15.06 -14.46 -21.74
CA ASP A 141 16.14 -14.25 -20.77
C ASP A 141 16.29 -12.80 -20.31
N ASP A 142 15.77 -11.88 -21.11
CA ASP A 142 15.63 -10.45 -20.85
C ASP A 142 14.45 -10.10 -19.93
N VAL A 143 13.60 -11.08 -19.56
CA VAL A 143 12.40 -10.88 -18.74
C VAL A 143 12.74 -11.04 -17.25
N TRP A 144 13.56 -10.12 -16.73
CA TRP A 144 14.02 -10.16 -15.34
C TRP A 144 14.03 -8.78 -14.63
N PRO A 145 13.53 -8.68 -13.39
CA PRO A 145 12.67 -9.66 -12.71
C PRO A 145 11.22 -9.56 -13.19
N ALA A 146 10.62 -10.69 -13.59
CA ALA A 146 9.19 -10.79 -13.88
C ALA A 146 8.35 -10.82 -12.59
N GLY A 147 7.08 -10.39 -12.68
CA GLY A 147 6.10 -10.47 -11.60
C GLY A 147 4.98 -11.50 -11.86
N SER A 148 4.19 -11.75 -10.81
CA SER A 148 3.09 -12.72 -10.76
C SER A 148 1.76 -12.10 -10.28
N VAL A 149 1.66 -10.77 -10.23
CA VAL A 149 0.41 -10.06 -9.88
C VAL A 149 -0.64 -10.26 -10.98
N GLY A 150 -0.23 -10.11 -12.23
CA GLY A 150 -1.03 -10.40 -13.41
C GLY A 150 -0.92 -11.87 -13.83
N PRO A 151 -1.81 -12.34 -14.71
CA PRO A 151 -1.69 -13.68 -15.30
C PRO A 151 -0.39 -13.85 -16.07
N ASP A 152 0.08 -15.10 -16.14
CA ASP A 152 1.11 -15.52 -17.08
C ASP A 152 0.59 -15.35 -18.52
N LEU A 153 1.33 -14.61 -19.34
CA LEU A 153 0.97 -14.31 -20.73
C LEU A 153 1.79 -15.14 -21.72
N SER A 154 2.61 -16.08 -21.23
CA SER A 154 3.64 -16.70 -22.05
C SER A 154 3.14 -17.50 -23.26
N THR A 155 1.88 -17.93 -23.22
CA THR A 155 1.19 -18.67 -24.29
C THR A 155 -0.13 -18.01 -24.70
N ILE A 156 -0.32 -16.71 -24.42
CA ILE A 156 -1.61 -16.05 -24.67
C ILE A 156 -2.04 -16.10 -26.15
N GLY A 157 -1.09 -16.14 -27.08
CA GLY A 157 -1.35 -16.27 -28.52
C GLY A 157 -1.97 -17.61 -28.92
N ASP A 158 -1.79 -18.68 -28.13
CA ASP A 158 -2.43 -19.98 -28.39
C ASP A 158 -3.95 -19.92 -28.19
N ARG A 159 -4.44 -18.93 -27.44
CA ARG A 159 -5.87 -18.72 -27.22
C ARG A 159 -6.60 -18.18 -28.46
N ASN A 160 -5.88 -17.74 -29.48
CA ASN A 160 -6.41 -17.15 -30.72
C ASN A 160 -7.53 -16.12 -30.46
N LEU A 161 -7.34 -15.26 -29.46
CA LEU A 161 -8.29 -14.21 -29.12
C LEU A 161 -8.30 -13.14 -30.23
N PRO A 162 -9.46 -12.56 -30.58
CA PRO A 162 -9.50 -11.47 -31.56
C PRO A 162 -8.66 -10.26 -31.13
N ASP A 163 -7.95 -9.63 -32.07
CA ASP A 163 -7.12 -8.46 -31.79
C ASP A 163 -7.91 -7.33 -31.13
N ALA A 164 -9.14 -7.09 -31.58
CA ALA A 164 -10.05 -6.11 -30.98
C ALA A 164 -10.36 -6.41 -29.51
N TYR A 165 -10.40 -7.68 -29.12
CA TYR A 165 -10.64 -8.08 -27.73
C TYR A 165 -9.40 -7.85 -26.85
N LEU A 166 -8.20 -8.17 -27.34
CA LEU A 166 -6.95 -7.85 -26.63
C LEU A 166 -6.71 -6.35 -26.55
N TYR A 167 -7.02 -5.62 -27.63
CA TYR A 167 -6.96 -4.16 -27.69
C TYR A 167 -7.86 -3.54 -26.61
N GLN A 168 -9.13 -3.97 -26.52
CA GLN A 168 -10.06 -3.48 -25.49
C GLN A 168 -9.52 -3.76 -24.08
N GLN A 169 -8.94 -4.94 -23.83
CA GLN A 169 -8.40 -5.25 -22.50
C GLN A 169 -7.22 -4.33 -22.14
N ILE A 170 -6.29 -4.07 -23.05
CA ILE A 170 -5.16 -3.17 -22.78
C ILE A 170 -5.64 -1.72 -22.65
N HIS A 171 -6.59 -1.31 -23.49
CA HIS A 171 -7.16 0.03 -23.45
C HIS A 171 -7.91 0.29 -22.14
N ASP A 172 -8.88 -0.57 -21.83
CA ASP A 172 -9.65 -0.54 -20.59
C ASP A 172 -10.28 -1.91 -20.28
N ILE A 173 -9.57 -2.72 -19.49
CA ILE A 173 -10.04 -4.03 -19.05
C ILE A 173 -11.31 -3.98 -18.18
N ARG A 174 -11.64 -2.81 -17.61
CA ARG A 174 -12.76 -2.67 -16.65
C ARG A 174 -14.13 -2.85 -17.31
N THR A 175 -14.21 -2.79 -18.63
CA THR A 175 -15.42 -3.15 -19.38
C THR A 175 -15.75 -4.65 -19.26
N VAL A 176 -14.75 -5.48 -18.97
CA VAL A 176 -14.90 -6.94 -18.79
C VAL A 176 -14.75 -7.32 -17.32
N PHE A 177 -13.76 -6.74 -16.63
CA PHE A 177 -13.45 -7.02 -15.23
C PHE A 177 -13.46 -5.70 -14.43
N PRO A 178 -14.63 -5.24 -13.92
CA PRO A 178 -14.77 -3.94 -13.26
C PRO A 178 -13.82 -3.69 -12.09
N GLN A 179 -13.39 -4.76 -11.41
CA GLN A 179 -12.48 -4.73 -10.26
C GLN A 179 -11.04 -5.12 -10.61
N SER A 180 -10.64 -5.02 -11.89
CA SER A 180 -9.28 -5.36 -12.32
C SER A 180 -8.24 -4.44 -11.68
N ALA A 181 -7.09 -5.02 -11.31
CA ALA A 181 -5.90 -4.27 -10.93
C ALA A 181 -5.06 -3.88 -12.15
N MET A 182 -5.32 -4.38 -13.36
CA MET A 182 -4.56 -3.92 -14.52
C MET A 182 -4.97 -2.48 -14.87
N PRO A 183 -4.01 -1.53 -14.99
CA PRO A 183 -4.33 -0.16 -15.37
C PRO A 183 -5.06 -0.11 -16.71
N ALA A 184 -6.02 0.82 -16.84
CA ALA A 184 -6.67 1.12 -18.10
C ALA A 184 -5.75 2.01 -18.94
N TRP A 185 -4.76 1.41 -19.62
CA TRP A 185 -3.62 2.13 -20.20
C TRP A 185 -4.02 3.17 -21.25
N GLY A 186 -5.03 2.86 -22.06
CA GLY A 186 -5.58 3.78 -23.06
C GLY A 186 -6.41 4.88 -22.41
N THR A 187 -7.37 4.50 -21.56
CA THR A 187 -8.23 5.46 -20.84
C THR A 187 -7.44 6.44 -19.95
N ALA A 188 -6.32 5.98 -19.37
CA ALA A 188 -5.42 6.79 -18.56
C ALA A 188 -4.50 7.71 -19.39
N GLY A 189 -4.55 7.61 -20.72
CA GLY A 189 -3.67 8.35 -21.63
C GLY A 189 -2.19 7.97 -21.48
N ILE A 190 -1.88 6.76 -21.00
CA ILE A 190 -0.50 6.29 -20.85
C ILE A 190 0.02 5.72 -22.18
N LEU A 191 -0.83 4.97 -22.89
CA LEU A 191 -0.51 4.39 -24.19
C LEU A 191 -1.37 5.00 -25.29
N LYS A 192 -0.74 5.33 -26.41
CA LYS A 192 -1.41 5.73 -27.65
C LYS A 192 -2.06 4.52 -28.34
N PRO A 193 -3.09 4.71 -29.19
CA PRO A 193 -3.72 3.64 -29.95
C PRO A 193 -2.73 2.71 -30.68
N GLU A 194 -1.71 3.28 -31.34
CA GLU A 194 -0.71 2.55 -32.11
C GLU A 194 0.15 1.66 -31.21
N GLN A 195 0.51 2.17 -30.02
CA GLN A 195 1.29 1.42 -29.02
C GLN A 195 0.50 0.23 -28.47
N ILE A 196 -0.82 0.39 -28.27
CA ILE A 196 -1.69 -0.71 -27.88
C ILE A 196 -1.73 -1.77 -28.99
N ALA A 197 -1.84 -1.35 -30.26
CA ALA A 197 -1.82 -2.29 -31.37
C ALA A 197 -0.48 -3.05 -31.48
N HIS A 198 0.66 -2.40 -31.25
CA HIS A 198 1.97 -3.07 -31.17
C HIS A 198 2.00 -4.13 -30.06
N LEU A 199 1.48 -3.82 -28.87
CA LEU A 199 1.36 -4.79 -27.78
C LEU A 199 0.47 -5.97 -28.16
N VAL A 200 -0.69 -5.73 -28.79
CA VAL A 200 -1.58 -6.80 -29.28
C VAL A 200 -0.84 -7.71 -30.26
N ALA A 201 -0.19 -7.13 -31.27
CA ALA A 201 0.58 -7.88 -32.25
C ALA A 201 1.68 -8.73 -31.59
N PHE A 202 2.38 -8.19 -30.59
CA PHE A 202 3.35 -8.94 -29.81
C PHE A 202 2.71 -10.10 -29.03
N LEU A 203 1.61 -9.86 -28.30
CA LEU A 203 0.95 -10.91 -27.53
C LEU A 203 0.48 -12.08 -28.40
N GLN A 204 0.05 -11.82 -29.64
CA GLN A 204 -0.33 -12.88 -30.58
C GLN A 204 0.83 -13.81 -30.99
N THR A 205 2.07 -13.33 -30.88
CA THR A 205 3.29 -14.12 -31.14
C THR A 205 3.65 -15.07 -30.00
N LEU A 206 3.09 -14.88 -28.80
CA LEU A 206 3.42 -15.66 -27.62
C LEU A 206 2.69 -17.01 -27.64
N ARG A 207 3.36 -18.04 -28.15
CA ARG A 207 2.81 -19.37 -28.39
C ARG A 207 3.71 -20.46 -27.83
N GLY A 208 3.10 -21.58 -27.43
CA GLY A 208 3.80 -22.77 -26.98
C GLY A 208 4.24 -23.71 -28.11
N PRO A 209 4.93 -24.81 -27.77
CA PRO A 209 5.43 -25.14 -26.43
C PRO A 209 6.60 -24.23 -26.01
N LEU A 210 6.66 -23.90 -24.72
CA LEU A 210 7.75 -23.09 -24.16
C LEU A 210 8.93 -23.99 -23.74
N PRO A 211 10.17 -23.55 -23.92
CA PRO A 211 11.30 -24.25 -23.31
C PRO A 211 11.15 -24.23 -21.78
N PRO A 212 11.48 -25.33 -21.07
CA PRO A 212 11.44 -25.35 -19.62
C PRO A 212 12.35 -24.26 -19.02
N GLU A 213 11.82 -23.48 -18.08
CA GLU A 213 12.62 -22.56 -17.27
C GLU A 213 13.53 -23.37 -16.34
N LYS A 214 14.84 -23.11 -16.41
CA LYS A 214 15.86 -23.85 -15.66
C LYS A 214 16.20 -23.16 -14.35
N ASP A 215 16.00 -21.85 -14.27
CA ASP A 215 16.24 -21.07 -13.06
C ASP A 215 14.92 -20.82 -12.32
N PRO A 216 14.69 -21.48 -11.16
CA PRO A 216 13.46 -21.29 -10.40
C PRO A 216 13.29 -19.86 -9.89
N ASP A 217 14.37 -19.07 -9.78
CA ASP A 217 14.27 -17.68 -9.38
C ASP A 217 13.71 -16.82 -10.50
N ARG A 218 13.92 -17.15 -11.78
CA ARG A 218 13.38 -16.38 -12.91
C ARG A 218 11.85 -16.39 -12.98
N ASN A 219 11.25 -17.54 -12.73
CA ASN A 219 9.80 -17.68 -12.70
C ASN A 219 9.21 -17.16 -11.37
N PRO A 220 8.42 -16.08 -11.37
CA PRO A 220 7.88 -15.48 -10.15
C PRO A 220 6.85 -16.34 -9.41
N PHE A 221 6.37 -17.44 -10.02
CA PHE A 221 5.50 -18.42 -9.37
C PHE A 221 6.29 -19.47 -8.58
N THR A 222 7.57 -19.68 -8.90
CA THR A 222 8.48 -20.61 -8.20
C THR A 222 9.58 -19.91 -7.41
N ARG A 223 9.83 -18.62 -7.69
CA ARG A 223 10.87 -17.80 -7.05
C ARG A 223 10.73 -17.85 -5.54
N LYS A 224 11.85 -18.06 -4.85
CA LYS A 224 11.87 -18.08 -3.39
C LYS A 224 11.45 -16.71 -2.82
N LYS A 225 10.56 -16.74 -1.82
CA LYS A 225 10.17 -15.54 -1.09
C LYS A 225 11.36 -15.03 -0.27
N PRO A 226 11.64 -13.70 -0.24
CA PRO A 226 12.71 -13.16 0.60
C PRO A 226 12.47 -13.48 2.08
N VAL A 227 13.51 -13.93 2.79
CA VAL A 227 13.44 -14.33 4.22
C VAL A 227 13.60 -13.15 5.20
N GLY A 228 13.53 -11.90 4.70
CA GLY A 228 13.76 -10.69 5.49
C GLY A 228 15.25 -10.42 5.72
N PHE A 229 15.57 -9.63 6.75
CA PHE A 229 16.94 -9.24 7.07
C PHE A 229 17.46 -9.90 8.34
N GLY A 230 16.79 -10.92 8.91
CA GLY A 230 17.13 -11.45 10.23
C GLY A 230 16.50 -10.64 11.36
N ASP A 231 17.16 -10.60 12.53
CA ASP A 231 16.71 -9.79 13.67
C ASP A 231 16.84 -8.30 13.35
N ASN A 232 15.71 -7.59 13.40
CA ASN A 232 15.65 -6.15 13.12
C ASN A 232 16.05 -5.28 14.32
N LEU A 233 16.16 -5.86 15.51
CA LEU A 233 16.57 -5.14 16.72
C LEU A 233 18.07 -5.31 17.02
N ASP A 234 18.79 -6.11 16.22
CA ASP A 234 20.24 -6.20 16.26
C ASP A 234 20.88 -4.97 15.59
N PRO A 235 21.63 -4.12 16.33
CA PRO A 235 22.26 -2.92 15.77
C PRO A 235 23.36 -3.22 14.74
N THR A 236 23.94 -4.42 14.75
CA THR A 236 24.91 -4.85 13.72
C THR A 236 24.25 -5.06 12.36
N ASN A 237 22.92 -5.24 12.37
CA ASN A 237 22.12 -5.61 11.22
C ASN A 237 21.19 -4.47 10.79
N ASN A 238 20.69 -3.69 11.76
CA ASN A 238 19.82 -2.54 11.55
C ASN A 238 20.42 -1.24 12.12
N PRO A 239 21.04 -0.40 11.26
CA PRO A 239 21.63 0.87 11.69
C PRO A 239 20.65 1.84 12.36
N ALA A 240 19.34 1.70 12.12
CA ALA A 240 18.35 2.56 12.74
C ALA A 240 18.23 2.38 14.26
N VAL A 241 18.69 1.25 14.81
CA VAL A 241 18.75 1.05 16.27
C VAL A 241 19.67 2.09 16.91
N LEU A 242 20.87 2.29 16.33
CA LEU A 242 21.84 3.27 16.81
C LEU A 242 21.34 4.71 16.67
N LEU A 243 20.59 5.02 15.60
CA LEU A 243 19.97 6.33 15.41
C LEU A 243 18.92 6.61 16.50
N ALA A 244 18.11 5.61 16.82
CA ALA A 244 17.10 5.72 17.86
C ALA A 244 17.72 5.89 19.26
N GLU A 245 18.73 5.08 19.60
CA GLU A 245 19.47 5.20 20.87
C GLU A 245 20.17 6.56 21.01
N SER A 246 20.74 7.07 19.92
CA SER A 246 21.38 8.39 19.90
C SER A 246 20.39 9.54 20.20
N ALA A 247 19.09 9.33 19.98
CA ALA A 247 18.07 10.32 20.30
C ALA A 247 17.85 10.53 21.81
N GLU A 248 18.41 9.71 22.69
CA GLU A 248 18.41 9.96 24.14
C GLU A 248 19.13 11.28 24.51
N GLY A 249 20.15 11.64 23.73
CA GLY A 249 20.80 12.95 23.84
C GLY A 249 19.80 14.08 23.55
N LEU A 250 18.98 13.93 22.51
CA LEU A 250 17.94 14.89 22.15
C LEU A 250 16.81 14.94 23.18
N TRP A 251 16.41 13.80 23.76
CA TRP A 251 15.42 13.69 24.84
C TRP A 251 15.83 14.52 26.07
N SER A 252 17.13 14.56 26.36
CA SER A 252 17.68 15.24 27.53
C SER A 252 18.06 16.70 27.26
N ALA A 253 18.33 17.05 26.00
CA ALA A 253 18.76 18.39 25.60
C ALA A 253 17.67 19.44 25.80
N LYS A 254 18.04 20.58 26.41
CA LYS A 254 17.13 21.71 26.55
C LYS A 254 16.83 22.32 25.18
N GLY A 255 15.55 22.56 24.91
CA GLY A 255 15.11 23.38 23.79
C GLY A 255 15.19 24.89 24.12
N PRO A 256 14.86 25.75 23.14
CA PRO A 256 14.84 27.21 23.31
C PRO A 256 14.04 27.73 24.50
N ALA A 257 13.01 27.01 24.96
CA ALA A 257 12.22 27.36 26.15
C ALA A 257 12.89 26.94 27.48
N GLY A 258 14.14 26.46 27.46
CA GLY A 258 14.89 26.05 28.65
C GLY A 258 14.42 24.74 29.29
N LYS A 259 13.56 23.98 28.59
CA LYS A 259 13.04 22.66 29.02
C LYS A 259 13.45 21.56 28.06
N SER A 260 13.55 20.33 28.56
CA SER A 260 13.72 19.11 27.76
C SER A 260 12.59 18.12 28.03
N CYS A 261 12.48 17.06 27.21
CA CYS A 261 11.50 15.99 27.42
C CYS A 261 11.66 15.37 28.82
N ALA A 262 12.92 15.15 29.24
CA ALA A 262 13.27 14.59 30.54
C ALA A 262 12.79 15.41 31.75
N ASP A 263 12.58 16.72 31.61
CA ASP A 263 12.10 17.56 32.72
C ASP A 263 10.65 17.24 33.11
N CYS A 264 9.83 16.87 32.13
CA CYS A 264 8.41 16.59 32.30
C CYS A 264 8.14 15.07 32.38
N HIS A 265 8.87 14.28 31.60
CA HIS A 265 8.76 12.82 31.54
C HIS A 265 9.83 12.17 32.43
N ARG A 266 9.55 12.17 33.74
CA ARG A 266 10.49 11.70 34.78
C ARG A 266 10.77 10.20 34.69
N GLY A 267 11.96 9.80 35.16
CA GLY A 267 12.42 8.41 35.25
C GLY A 267 13.00 7.83 33.96
N GLY A 268 13.42 8.69 33.03
CA GLY A 268 14.03 8.29 31.77
C GLY A 268 13.03 7.89 30.71
N VAL A 269 13.49 7.79 29.47
CA VAL A 269 12.63 7.48 28.32
C VAL A 269 12.01 6.09 28.45
N GLU A 270 12.76 5.10 28.95
CA GLU A 270 12.27 3.73 29.16
C GLU A 270 11.03 3.70 30.05
N MET A 271 11.12 4.25 31.26
CA MET A 271 9.98 4.23 32.20
C MET A 271 8.83 5.11 31.70
N ALA A 272 9.14 6.32 31.20
CA ALA A 272 8.12 7.29 30.85
C ALA A 272 7.34 6.92 29.58
N MET A 273 7.99 6.28 28.60
CA MET A 273 7.39 5.95 27.30
C MET A 273 6.95 4.48 27.18
N ARG A 274 7.16 3.66 28.22
CA ARG A 274 6.74 2.25 28.23
C ARG A 274 5.25 2.11 27.91
N GLY A 275 4.95 1.37 26.85
CA GLY A 275 3.59 1.11 26.41
C GLY A 275 2.86 2.30 25.78
N VAL A 276 3.51 3.46 25.58
CA VAL A 276 2.88 4.61 24.90
C VAL A 276 2.55 4.23 23.46
N ALA A 277 3.49 3.61 22.75
CA ALA A 277 3.33 3.31 21.32
C ALA A 277 2.28 2.23 21.02
N THR A 278 1.90 1.39 21.98
CA THR A 278 0.83 0.39 21.78
C THR A 278 -0.51 1.03 21.47
N ARG A 279 -0.70 2.30 21.85
CA ARG A 279 -1.98 3.01 21.72
C ARG A 279 -1.99 4.03 20.59
N TYR A 280 -0.97 4.07 19.73
CA TYR A 280 -0.88 4.97 18.58
C TYR A 280 -0.97 4.21 17.25
N PRO A 281 -1.59 4.79 16.20
CA PRO A 281 -2.22 6.12 16.14
C PRO A 281 -3.49 6.23 17.01
N ARG A 282 -3.81 7.44 17.48
CA ARG A 282 -5.02 7.69 18.29
C ARG A 282 -5.66 9.02 17.99
N TYR A 283 -6.95 9.14 18.33
CA TYR A 283 -7.63 10.42 18.39
C TYR A 283 -7.08 11.27 19.54
N VAL A 284 -6.66 12.50 19.22
CA VAL A 284 -6.16 13.49 20.18
C VAL A 284 -7.18 14.61 20.29
N LYS A 285 -7.93 14.63 21.41
CA LYS A 285 -9.07 15.53 21.62
C LYS A 285 -8.73 17.01 21.46
N ALA A 286 -7.54 17.43 21.90
CA ALA A 286 -7.08 18.82 21.78
C ALA A 286 -7.01 19.30 20.32
N TYR A 287 -6.65 18.40 19.39
CA TYR A 287 -6.52 18.68 17.96
C TYR A 287 -7.72 18.19 17.14
N LYS A 288 -8.65 17.48 17.77
CA LYS A 288 -9.85 16.91 17.16
C LYS A 288 -9.56 16.01 15.94
N ARG A 289 -8.41 15.32 15.93
CA ARG A 289 -7.98 14.44 14.84
C ARG A 289 -7.22 13.22 15.33
N VAL A 290 -7.12 12.20 14.48
CA VAL A 290 -6.14 11.12 14.65
C VAL A 290 -4.74 11.65 14.40
N MET A 291 -3.81 11.25 15.26
CA MET A 291 -2.39 11.58 15.18
C MET A 291 -1.57 10.33 15.46
N SER A 292 -0.50 10.16 14.70
CA SER A 292 0.60 9.26 15.05
C SER A 292 1.58 9.97 16.00
N ILE A 293 2.59 9.27 16.49
CA ILE A 293 3.60 9.86 17.38
C ILE A 293 4.36 10.97 16.65
N GLU A 294 4.71 10.71 15.39
CA GLU A 294 5.37 11.62 14.46
C GLU A 294 4.59 12.94 14.36
N ASP A 295 3.26 12.87 14.20
CA ASP A 295 2.37 14.03 14.12
C ASP A 295 2.34 14.78 15.47
N PHE A 296 2.23 14.06 16.59
CA PHE A 296 2.12 14.65 17.93
C PHE A 296 3.41 15.39 18.33
N LEU A 297 4.57 14.89 17.94
CA LEU A 297 5.86 15.57 18.16
C LEU A 297 5.93 16.93 17.45
N THR A 298 5.29 17.10 16.30
CA THR A 298 5.29 18.38 15.54
C THR A 298 4.63 19.54 16.26
N VAL A 299 3.80 19.25 17.27
CA VAL A 299 3.09 20.25 18.08
C VAL A 299 3.60 20.26 19.51
N HIS A 300 3.80 19.08 20.10
CA HIS A 300 4.16 18.98 21.51
C HIS A 300 5.58 19.50 21.80
N ALA A 301 6.56 19.18 20.95
CA ALA A 301 7.94 19.64 21.13
C ALA A 301 8.07 21.17 21.06
N PRO A 302 7.53 21.87 20.05
CA PRO A 302 7.62 23.33 20.02
C PRO A 302 6.81 24.00 21.13
N GLU A 303 5.64 23.47 21.51
CA GLU A 303 4.81 24.05 22.58
C GLU A 303 5.45 23.95 23.98
N THR A 304 6.22 22.89 24.25
CA THR A 304 6.75 22.61 25.60
C THR A 304 8.22 22.89 25.77
N THR A 305 9.02 22.72 24.71
CA THR A 305 10.48 22.91 24.75
C THR A 305 10.94 24.05 23.84
N GLY A 306 10.06 24.59 22.97
CA GLY A 306 10.42 25.57 21.94
C GLY A 306 11.19 24.98 20.76
N ARG A 307 11.41 23.66 20.73
CA ARG A 307 12.15 22.99 19.66
C ARG A 307 11.21 22.51 18.56
N GLU A 308 11.44 22.97 17.34
CA GLU A 308 10.73 22.46 16.17
C GLU A 308 11.13 21.01 15.87
N MET A 309 10.13 20.16 15.64
CA MET A 309 10.32 18.78 15.17
C MET A 309 9.37 18.48 14.00
N PRO A 310 9.60 19.06 12.82
CA PRO A 310 8.72 18.87 11.67
C PRO A 310 8.59 17.39 11.31
N ALA A 311 7.41 16.94 10.89
CA ALA A 311 7.23 15.56 10.46
C ALA A 311 8.24 15.21 9.36
N GLN A 312 8.86 14.04 9.51
CA GLN A 312 9.94 13.52 8.67
C GLN A 312 11.28 14.28 8.68
N SER A 313 11.51 15.15 9.67
CA SER A 313 12.89 15.54 10.02
C SER A 313 13.61 14.35 10.68
N ALA A 314 14.94 14.37 10.67
CA ALA A 314 15.74 13.35 11.36
C ALA A 314 15.40 13.29 12.86
N ASP A 315 15.44 14.44 13.55
CA ASP A 315 15.04 14.58 14.96
C ASP A 315 13.66 13.98 15.27
N ASN A 316 12.65 14.22 14.42
CA ASN A 316 11.30 13.67 14.62
C ASN A 316 11.27 12.14 14.45
N LEU A 317 11.92 11.62 13.41
CA LEU A 317 11.99 10.18 13.13
C LEU A 317 12.78 9.44 14.22
N ASP A 318 13.93 9.96 14.61
CA ASP A 318 14.80 9.35 15.61
C ASP A 318 14.14 9.36 17.00
N MET A 319 13.51 10.48 17.39
CA MET A 319 12.71 10.56 18.62
C MET A 319 11.52 9.60 18.59
N THR A 320 10.84 9.47 17.46
CA THR A 320 9.73 8.53 17.30
C THR A 320 10.20 7.09 17.48
N MET A 321 11.34 6.71 16.88
CA MET A 321 11.89 5.36 17.05
C MET A 321 12.25 5.11 18.51
N LEU A 322 12.92 6.07 19.18
CA LEU A 322 13.25 5.96 20.59
C LEU A 322 12.01 5.73 21.47
N VAL A 323 10.94 6.50 21.26
CA VAL A 323 9.67 6.34 21.99
C VAL A 323 9.04 4.97 21.70
N LYS A 324 8.97 4.55 20.44
CA LYS A 324 8.35 3.28 20.04
C LYS A 324 9.14 2.06 20.53
N MET A 325 10.47 2.15 20.60
CA MET A 325 11.34 1.08 21.13
C MET A 325 10.98 0.68 22.56
N GLN A 326 10.50 1.62 23.38
CA GLN A 326 10.10 1.36 24.77
C GLN A 326 8.82 0.50 24.88
N SER A 327 8.19 0.18 23.75
CA SER A 327 7.03 -0.70 23.66
C SER A 327 7.29 -1.98 22.85
N ASN A 328 8.53 -2.26 22.46
CA ASN A 328 8.87 -3.49 21.73
C ASN A 328 8.42 -4.74 22.50
N GLY A 329 7.89 -5.73 21.77
CA GLY A 329 7.31 -6.95 22.34
C GLY A 329 5.93 -6.78 22.96
N MET A 330 5.49 -5.56 23.28
CA MET A 330 4.14 -5.30 23.77
C MET A 330 3.12 -5.38 22.62
N PRO A 331 1.89 -5.86 22.87
CA PRO A 331 0.87 -5.96 21.84
C PRO A 331 0.36 -4.57 21.43
N VAL A 332 0.18 -4.36 20.12
CA VAL A 332 -0.58 -3.22 19.59
C VAL A 332 -2.01 -3.26 20.14
N ALA A 333 -2.48 -2.13 20.65
CA ALA A 333 -3.75 -1.98 21.34
C ALA A 333 -4.35 -0.59 21.04
N VAL A 334 -4.49 -0.27 19.75
CA VAL A 334 -5.14 0.99 19.32
C VAL A 334 -6.62 0.97 19.64
N ASP A 335 -7.21 2.15 19.84
CA ASP A 335 -8.64 2.30 20.04
C ASP A 335 -9.38 2.10 18.72
N LEU A 336 -10.30 1.13 18.71
CA LEU A 336 -11.16 0.81 17.57
C LEU A 336 -12.65 0.99 17.89
N ALA A 337 -12.99 1.35 19.13
CA ALA A 337 -14.36 1.28 19.64
C ALA A 337 -14.99 2.65 19.83
N SER A 338 -14.21 3.67 20.22
CA SER A 338 -14.75 5.01 20.44
C SER A 338 -15.45 5.54 19.17
N PRO A 339 -16.49 6.39 19.31
CA PRO A 339 -17.15 7.00 18.17
C PRO A 339 -16.17 7.68 17.20
N GLU A 340 -15.19 8.41 17.73
CA GLU A 340 -14.18 9.11 16.95
C GLU A 340 -13.24 8.15 16.22
N ALA A 341 -12.79 7.07 16.88
CA ALA A 341 -11.98 6.03 16.24
C ALA A 341 -12.75 5.31 15.14
N ARG A 342 -14.03 4.95 15.35
CA ARG A 342 -14.86 4.30 14.32
C ARG A 342 -15.07 5.19 13.10
N ALA A 343 -15.30 6.49 13.30
CA ALA A 343 -15.43 7.44 12.19
C ALA A 343 -14.11 7.55 11.40
N ALA A 344 -12.97 7.67 12.08
CA ALA A 344 -11.65 7.69 11.46
C ALA A 344 -11.33 6.37 10.72
N LEU A 345 -11.65 5.22 11.31
CA LEU A 345 -11.47 3.91 10.67
C LEU A 345 -12.29 3.77 9.40
N ALA A 346 -13.54 4.26 9.39
CA ALA A 346 -14.38 4.25 8.21
C ALA A 346 -13.75 5.09 7.07
N ARG A 347 -13.24 6.28 7.39
CA ARG A 347 -12.52 7.14 6.44
C ARG A 347 -11.21 6.50 5.95
N GLY A 348 -10.41 5.95 6.86
CA GLY A 348 -9.17 5.22 6.53
C GLY A 348 -9.41 4.00 5.64
N LYS A 349 -10.48 3.23 5.91
CA LYS A 349 -10.92 2.11 5.06
C LYS A 349 -11.33 2.60 3.66
N ALA A 350 -12.09 3.68 3.57
CA ALA A 350 -12.44 4.26 2.28
C ALA A 350 -11.20 4.72 1.50
N SER A 351 -10.23 5.34 2.15
CA SER A 351 -8.92 5.64 1.54
C SER A 351 -8.21 4.38 1.07
N PHE A 352 -8.18 3.30 1.86
CA PHE A 352 -7.54 2.04 1.46
C PHE A 352 -8.16 1.41 0.21
N LEU A 353 -9.47 1.58 0.01
CA LEU A 353 -10.24 1.06 -1.12
C LEU A 353 -10.33 2.05 -2.31
N ARG A 354 -9.98 3.32 -2.11
CA ARG A 354 -10.10 4.36 -3.14
C ARG A 354 -9.00 4.21 -4.18
N ARG A 355 -9.40 4.07 -5.44
CA ARG A 355 -8.46 4.08 -6.58
C ARG A 355 -8.01 5.50 -6.89
N VAL A 356 -6.71 5.80 -6.99
CA VAL A 356 -6.22 7.17 -7.27
C VAL A 356 -5.15 7.18 -8.36
N GLY A 357 -4.79 8.40 -8.81
CA GLY A 357 -3.71 8.62 -9.75
C GLY A 357 -4.00 8.17 -11.18
N GLN A 358 -3.04 8.41 -12.07
CA GLN A 358 -3.10 8.06 -13.47
C GLN A 358 -3.31 6.55 -13.68
N ARG A 359 -2.73 5.70 -12.82
CA ARG A 359 -2.90 4.23 -12.95
C ARG A 359 -4.19 3.70 -12.30
N ASN A 360 -4.97 4.55 -11.62
CA ASN A 360 -6.26 4.21 -11.03
C ASN A 360 -6.23 2.94 -10.14
N HIS A 361 -5.29 2.92 -9.20
CA HIS A 361 -5.09 1.84 -8.24
C HIS A 361 -5.46 2.26 -6.82
N ALA A 362 -5.97 1.31 -6.04
CA ALA A 362 -6.13 1.42 -4.59
C ALA A 362 -5.02 0.65 -3.86
N CYS A 363 -4.81 0.95 -2.57
CA CYS A 363 -3.93 0.16 -1.71
C CYS A 363 -4.34 -1.32 -1.74
N ALA A 364 -5.65 -1.58 -1.72
CA ALA A 364 -6.23 -2.93 -1.74
C ALA A 364 -5.87 -3.74 -3.00
N ASP A 365 -5.63 -3.10 -4.15
CA ASP A 365 -5.28 -3.81 -5.39
C ASP A 365 -3.91 -4.51 -5.30
N CYS A 366 -3.05 -4.09 -4.38
CA CYS A 366 -1.72 -4.66 -4.19
C CYS A 366 -1.54 -5.36 -2.85
N HIS A 367 -2.28 -4.96 -1.82
CA HIS A 367 -2.05 -5.38 -0.44
C HIS A 367 -3.09 -6.31 0.15
N THR A 368 -4.09 -6.77 -0.62
CA THR A 368 -5.00 -7.85 -0.17
C THR A 368 -4.71 -9.20 -0.84
N PRO A 369 -4.96 -10.33 -0.14
CA PRO A 369 -4.70 -11.68 -0.65
C PRO A 369 -5.41 -11.98 -1.98
N GLU A 370 -6.63 -11.47 -2.15
CA GLU A 370 -7.46 -11.72 -3.34
C GLU A 370 -6.93 -10.98 -4.58
N LYS A 371 -5.95 -10.08 -4.39
CA LYS A 371 -5.37 -9.23 -5.44
C LYS A 371 -3.88 -9.48 -5.56
N GLY A 372 -3.05 -8.54 -5.10
CA GLY A 372 -1.60 -8.55 -5.29
C GLY A 372 -0.79 -9.09 -4.12
N ALA A 373 -1.36 -9.21 -2.91
CA ALA A 373 -0.56 -9.61 -1.75
C ALA A 373 0.04 -11.00 -1.94
N ASN A 374 1.22 -11.21 -1.36
CA ASN A 374 1.98 -12.46 -1.46
C ASN A 374 2.42 -12.86 -2.88
N LYS A 375 2.28 -11.95 -3.87
CA LYS A 375 2.77 -12.10 -5.25
C LYS A 375 3.93 -11.14 -5.51
N PHE A 376 4.70 -11.45 -6.56
CA PHE A 376 5.82 -10.61 -6.97
C PHE A 376 5.36 -9.50 -7.93
N LEU A 377 5.67 -8.25 -7.61
CA LEU A 377 5.64 -7.13 -8.53
C LEU A 377 7.07 -6.88 -9.03
N GLY A 378 7.41 -7.45 -10.18
CA GLY A 378 8.78 -7.62 -10.64
C GLY A 378 9.58 -8.40 -9.60
N GLY A 379 10.66 -7.82 -9.08
CA GLY A 379 11.48 -8.45 -8.03
C GLY A 379 10.90 -8.33 -6.61
N ARG A 380 9.87 -7.51 -6.42
CA ARG A 380 9.38 -7.14 -5.08
C ARG A 380 8.20 -8.01 -4.66
N LEU A 381 8.34 -8.74 -3.56
CA LEU A 381 7.20 -9.40 -2.93
C LEU A 381 6.28 -8.35 -2.29
N LEU A 382 4.99 -8.37 -2.64
CA LEU A 382 3.99 -7.47 -2.06
C LEU A 382 3.53 -7.99 -0.70
N GLY A 383 3.58 -7.12 0.31
CA GLY A 383 3.15 -7.45 1.67
C GLY A 383 1.64 -7.55 1.79
N ASP A 384 1.18 -8.47 2.63
CA ASP A 384 -0.22 -8.67 2.98
C ASP A 384 -0.64 -7.73 4.11
N VAL A 385 -1.74 -7.03 3.94
CA VAL A 385 -2.31 -6.19 5.01
C VAL A 385 -2.70 -7.03 6.24
N GLY A 386 -3.16 -8.26 6.05
CA GLY A 386 -3.55 -9.18 7.12
C GLY A 386 -2.37 -9.61 8.01
N ASP A 387 -1.16 -9.65 7.48
CA ASP A 387 0.07 -9.95 8.24
C ASP A 387 0.50 -8.78 9.13
N GLY A 388 0.00 -7.58 8.84
CA GLY A 388 0.28 -6.37 9.60
C GLY A 388 1.43 -5.54 9.01
N LEU A 389 1.15 -4.27 8.74
CA LEU A 389 2.05 -3.41 7.97
C LEU A 389 2.70 -2.31 8.80
N THR A 390 2.19 -1.98 9.97
CA THR A 390 2.54 -0.73 10.67
C THR A 390 3.41 -0.94 11.91
N LYS A 391 3.27 -2.10 12.57
CA LYS A 391 3.94 -2.43 13.86
C LYS A 391 5.48 -2.39 13.87
N HIS A 392 6.09 -2.18 12.71
CA HIS A 392 7.54 -2.12 12.50
C HIS A 392 8.02 -0.78 11.93
N PHE A 393 7.17 0.26 11.96
CA PHE A 393 7.51 1.61 11.53
C PHE A 393 7.76 2.55 12.72
N PRO A 394 8.75 3.46 12.64
CA PRO A 394 9.65 3.69 11.49
C PRO A 394 10.62 2.55 11.18
N THR A 395 11.04 2.46 9.91
CA THR A 395 11.89 1.38 9.40
C THR A 395 13.09 1.90 8.63
N TRP A 396 14.24 1.26 8.79
CA TRP A 396 15.39 1.45 7.92
C TRP A 396 15.13 0.89 6.53
N ARG A 397 15.32 1.72 5.50
CA ARG A 397 15.20 1.35 4.08
C ARG A 397 16.57 1.08 3.50
N THR A 398 16.95 -0.19 3.32
CA THR A 398 18.30 -0.53 2.86
C THR A 398 18.60 0.00 1.46
N SER A 399 17.60 0.05 0.56
CA SER A 399 17.75 0.65 -0.78
C SER A 399 17.97 2.16 -0.79
N GLN A 400 17.74 2.83 0.34
CA GLN A 400 17.75 4.29 0.43
C GLN A 400 18.68 4.81 1.53
N THR A 401 19.27 3.92 2.33
CA THR A 401 20.13 4.23 3.47
C THR A 401 19.55 5.33 4.37
N GLN A 402 18.26 5.23 4.71
CA GLN A 402 17.56 6.20 5.55
C GLN A 402 16.35 5.57 6.27
N VAL A 403 15.91 6.22 7.34
CA VAL A 403 14.69 5.85 8.09
C VAL A 403 13.45 6.40 7.39
N TRP A 404 12.42 5.56 7.22
CA TRP A 404 11.10 5.95 6.74
C TRP A 404 10.05 5.64 7.80
N ASP A 405 9.20 6.62 8.08
CA ASP A 405 7.92 6.39 8.77
C ASP A 405 6.86 5.85 7.80
N MET A 406 5.68 5.54 8.33
CA MET A 406 4.57 5.07 7.51
C MET A 406 4.11 6.15 6.52
N ARG A 407 4.21 7.43 6.87
CA ARG A 407 3.79 8.55 5.99
C ARG A 407 4.63 8.64 4.74
N LYS A 408 5.96 8.59 4.87
CA LYS A 408 6.88 8.57 3.73
C LYS A 408 6.68 7.33 2.88
N ARG A 409 6.35 6.18 3.50
CA ARG A 409 5.96 4.97 2.77
C ARG A 409 4.68 5.18 1.95
N MET A 410 3.65 5.80 2.52
CA MET A 410 2.41 6.15 1.80
C MET A 410 2.71 7.11 0.65
N GLN A 411 3.47 8.18 0.88
CA GLN A 411 3.84 9.14 -0.17
C GLN A 411 4.65 8.48 -1.30
N TRP A 412 5.58 7.57 -0.97
CA TRP A 412 6.31 6.80 -1.97
C TRP A 412 5.38 5.96 -2.83
N CYS A 413 4.37 5.32 -2.22
CA CYS A 413 3.38 4.55 -2.95
C CYS A 413 2.63 5.40 -4.00
N MET A 414 2.47 6.71 -3.81
CA MET A 414 1.80 7.58 -4.78
C MET A 414 2.58 7.72 -6.10
N THR A 415 3.90 7.57 -6.06
CA THR A 415 4.79 7.73 -7.21
C THR A 415 4.48 6.73 -8.34
N PRO A 416 4.51 5.40 -8.11
CA PRO A 416 4.16 4.43 -9.15
C PRO A 416 2.68 4.49 -9.55
N LEU A 417 1.80 5.05 -8.72
CA LEU A 417 0.38 5.24 -9.05
C LEU A 417 0.15 6.41 -10.02
N GLY A 418 1.13 7.30 -10.18
CA GLY A 418 0.95 8.55 -10.89
C GLY A 418 -0.04 9.46 -10.17
N ALA A 419 0.11 9.60 -8.86
CA ALA A 419 -0.72 10.46 -8.01
C ALA A 419 0.14 11.53 -7.33
N ASN A 420 -0.43 12.70 -7.12
CA ASN A 420 0.18 13.70 -6.25
C ASN A 420 0.04 13.26 -4.79
N MET A 421 1.13 13.38 -4.03
CA MET A 421 1.16 13.08 -2.59
C MET A 421 0.57 14.22 -1.77
N LEU A 422 0.02 13.89 -0.61
CA LEU A 422 -0.44 14.85 0.40
C LEU A 422 0.72 15.22 1.35
N PRO A 423 0.56 16.25 2.18
CA PRO A 423 1.45 16.47 3.31
C PRO A 423 1.62 15.20 4.16
N ALA A 424 2.82 14.96 4.68
CA ALA A 424 3.08 13.77 5.50
C ALA A 424 2.18 13.66 6.74
N ASP A 425 1.81 14.80 7.32
CA ASP A 425 0.95 14.90 8.49
C ASP A 425 -0.53 15.16 8.13
N ALA A 426 -0.92 14.89 6.88
CA ALA A 426 -2.30 14.96 6.43
C ALA A 426 -3.20 14.03 7.27
N ILE A 427 -4.43 14.47 7.55
CA ILE A 427 -5.39 13.70 8.36
C ILE A 427 -5.73 12.39 7.65
N GLU A 428 -5.82 12.42 6.33
CA GLU A 428 -6.10 11.28 5.48
C GLU A 428 -5.08 10.16 5.67
N TYR A 429 -3.81 10.51 5.82
CA TYR A 429 -2.77 9.54 6.10
C TYR A 429 -2.86 9.02 7.53
N ALA A 430 -3.15 9.86 8.53
CA ALA A 430 -3.31 9.43 9.91
C ALA A 430 -4.45 8.44 10.12
N GLU A 431 -5.58 8.69 9.47
CA GLU A 431 -6.73 7.79 9.53
C GLU A 431 -6.51 6.52 8.70
N LEU A 432 -5.81 6.62 7.57
CA LEU A 432 -5.35 5.44 6.83
C LEU A 432 -4.37 4.60 7.67
N GLU A 433 -3.44 5.20 8.41
CA GLU A 433 -2.54 4.45 9.27
C GLU A 433 -3.31 3.79 10.42
N LEU A 434 -4.26 4.47 11.06
CA LEU A 434 -5.12 3.84 12.06
C LEU A 434 -5.85 2.60 11.50
N TYR A 435 -6.37 2.70 10.28
CA TYR A 435 -6.98 1.55 9.60
C TYR A 435 -5.97 0.42 9.35
N LEU A 436 -4.76 0.72 8.89
CA LEU A 436 -3.72 -0.29 8.68
C LEU A 436 -3.24 -0.90 10.02
N THR A 437 -3.11 -0.11 11.07
CA THR A 437 -2.74 -0.55 12.42
C THR A 437 -3.83 -1.43 13.06
N SER A 438 -5.09 -1.33 12.63
CA SER A 438 -6.14 -2.26 13.09
C SER A 438 -5.85 -3.72 12.75
N PHE A 439 -5.12 -3.99 11.65
CA PHE A 439 -4.65 -5.33 11.30
C PHE A 439 -3.45 -5.78 12.14
N ASP A 440 -2.83 -4.87 12.88
CA ASP A 440 -1.74 -5.14 13.81
C ASP A 440 -2.25 -5.42 15.23
N GLN A 441 -3.56 -5.26 15.52
CA GLN A 441 -4.12 -5.43 16.85
C GLN A 441 -3.70 -6.77 17.50
N GLY A 442 -3.17 -6.69 18.73
CA GLY A 442 -2.66 -7.84 19.48
C GLY A 442 -1.27 -8.33 19.08
N LYS A 443 -0.72 -7.91 17.93
CA LYS A 443 0.62 -8.31 17.47
C LYS A 443 1.71 -7.51 18.19
N PRO A 444 2.90 -8.07 18.42
CA PRO A 444 3.98 -7.38 19.10
C PRO A 444 4.56 -6.26 18.23
N ILE A 445 4.77 -5.09 18.84
CA ILE A 445 5.56 -3.99 18.28
C ILE A 445 7.01 -4.45 18.11
N SER A 446 7.63 -4.04 17.01
CA SER A 446 9.02 -4.34 16.68
C SER A 446 9.63 -3.21 15.86
N VAL A 447 10.09 -2.16 16.54
CA VAL A 447 10.62 -0.91 15.97
C VAL A 447 12.03 -0.68 16.53
N PRO A 448 12.99 -0.19 15.73
CA PRO A 448 12.87 0.09 14.30
C PRO A 448 12.79 -1.19 13.46
N GLY A 449 11.96 -1.18 12.42
CA GLY A 449 11.97 -2.24 11.42
C GLY A 449 13.16 -2.11 10.46
N ILE A 450 13.42 -3.13 9.65
CA ILE A 450 14.34 -3.06 8.50
C ILE A 450 13.69 -3.67 7.26
N ARG A 451 13.72 -2.95 6.13
CA ARG A 451 13.12 -3.39 4.87
C ARG A 451 13.96 -2.89 3.69
N HIS A 452 13.84 -3.57 2.54
CA HIS A 452 14.50 -3.14 1.30
C HIS A 452 13.86 -1.88 0.74
#